data_AF-A0A928WFL4-F1
#
_entry.id   AF-A0A928WFL4-F1
#
_cell.length_a   1.000
_cell.length_b   1.000
_cell.length_c   1.000
_cell.angle_alpha   90.00
_cell.angle_beta   90.00
_cell.angle_gamma   90.00
#
_symmetry.space_group_name_H-M   'P 1'
#
loop_
_entity.id
_entity.type
_entity.pdbx_description
1 polymer ?
#
loop_
_entity_poly.entity_id
_entity_poly.type
_entity_poly.pdbx_seq_one_letter_code
_entity_poly.pdbx_strand_id
1 'polypeptide(L)'
;MSETLIVTFDGQFLRPDLPLNLEPNKRYIIKIESALESVPNGNAWDVLEALTGTVEAPNDWSSQHDYYLYGTPKDDSKNIE
;
A
#
# COMPACT_ATOMS: atom_id res chain seq x y z
N MET A 1 -0.66 -26.07 29.78
CA MET A 1 -1.19 -26.36 28.43
C MET A 1 -1.49 -25.01 27.81
N SER A 2 -0.77 -24.63 26.76
CA SER A 2 -1.02 -23.39 26.02
C SER A 2 -1.83 -23.75 24.79
N GLU A 3 -3.02 -23.17 24.66
CA GLU A 3 -3.87 -23.32 23.49
C GLU A 3 -3.86 -21.98 22.74
N THR A 4 -3.59 -22.03 21.43
CA THR A 4 -3.65 -20.86 20.56
C THR A 4 -4.99 -20.87 19.87
N LEU A 5 -5.74 -19.78 20.01
CA LEU A 5 -7.06 -19.64 19.41
C LEU A 5 -7.13 -18.35 18.60
N ILE A 6 -7.90 -18.40 17.52
CA ILE A 6 -8.13 -17.25 16.65
C ILE A 6 -9.25 -16.42 17.30
N VAL A 7 -8.96 -15.15 17.52
CA VAL A 7 -9.89 -14.16 18.07
C VAL A 7 -10.06 -13.02 17.07
N THR A 8 -11.30 -12.57 16.92
CA THR A 8 -11.62 -11.35 16.18
C THR A 8 -11.80 -10.19 17.15
N PHE A 9 -11.24 -9.02 16.83
CA PHE A 9 -11.39 -7.82 17.64
C PHE A 9 -12.48 -6.92 17.04
N ASP A 10 -13.62 -6.82 17.72
CA ASP A 10 -14.77 -6.01 17.29
C ASP A 10 -14.64 -4.51 17.68
N GLY A 11 -13.43 -4.06 18.02
CA GLY A 11 -13.17 -2.69 18.50
C GLY A 11 -13.32 -2.48 20.01
N GLN A 12 -14.00 -3.40 20.71
CA GLN A 12 -14.17 -3.32 22.18
C GLN A 12 -13.89 -4.66 22.89
N PHE A 13 -14.22 -5.79 22.26
CA PHE A 13 -14.06 -7.12 22.85
C PHE A 13 -13.34 -8.05 21.87
N LEU A 14 -12.56 -8.99 22.41
CA LEU A 14 -12.01 -10.12 21.66
C LEU A 14 -13.03 -11.24 21.69
N ARG A 15 -13.52 -11.64 20.52
CA ARG A 15 -14.45 -12.75 20.36
C ARG A 15 -13.73 -13.95 19.75
N PRO A 16 -13.69 -15.09 20.44
CA PRO A 16 -13.14 -16.30 19.88
C PRO A 16 -14.14 -16.90 18.88
N ASP A 17 -13.64 -17.41 17.75
CA ASP A 17 -14.50 -18.10 16.77
C ASP A 17 -15.01 -19.44 17.31
N LEU A 18 -14.25 -20.04 18.22
CA LEU A 18 -14.55 -21.32 18.87
C LEU A 18 -14.84 -21.12 20.37
N PRO A 19 -15.79 -21.86 20.95
CA PRO A 19 -16.08 -21.78 22.37
C PRO A 19 -14.87 -22.21 23.19
N LEU A 20 -14.45 -21.34 24.11
CA LEU A 20 -13.37 -21.62 25.06
C LEU A 20 -13.82 -22.71 26.03
N ASN A 21 -13.17 -23.88 25.98
CA ASN A 21 -13.36 -24.94 26.96
C ASN A 21 -12.49 -24.69 28.20
N LEU A 22 -12.78 -23.60 28.92
CA LEU A 22 -12.08 -23.24 30.15
C LEU A 22 -12.90 -23.64 31.38
N GLU A 23 -12.20 -23.99 32.46
CA GLU A 23 -12.86 -24.34 33.71
C GLU A 23 -13.34 -23.07 34.44
N PRO A 24 -14.59 -23.08 34.94
CA PRO A 24 -15.11 -21.94 35.69
C PRO A 24 -14.27 -21.67 36.95
N ASN A 25 -14.17 -20.40 37.33
CA ASN A 25 -13.40 -19.90 38.49
C ASN A 25 -11.86 -20.02 38.39
N LYS A 26 -11.31 -20.14 37.18
CA LYS A 26 -9.85 -20.04 36.96
C LYS A 26 -9.46 -18.72 36.29
N ARG A 27 -8.29 -18.20 36.68
CA ARG A 27 -7.68 -17.00 36.08
C ARG A 27 -6.78 -17.42 34.93
N TYR A 28 -6.97 -16.80 33.78
CA TYR A 28 -6.19 -17.03 32.57
C TYR A 28 -5.53 -15.72 32.14
N ILE A 29 -4.32 -15.81 31.59
CA ILE A 29 -3.56 -14.66 31.08
C ILE A 29 -3.58 -14.73 29.56
N ILE A 30 -4.02 -13.67 28.90
CA ILE A 30 -4.01 -13.53 27.45
C ILE A 30 -2.76 -12.75 27.06
N LYS A 31 -1.92 -13.31 26.19
CA LYS A 31 -0.79 -12.60 25.59
C LYS A 31 -1.21 -12.13 24.20
N ILE A 32 -1.30 -10.82 24.01
CA ILE A 32 -1.62 -10.20 22.73
C ILE A 32 -0.29 -9.86 22.07
N GLU A 33 0.03 -10.52 20.98
CA GLU A 33 1.15 -10.16 20.11
C GLU A 33 0.56 -9.61 18.83
N SER A 34 0.62 -8.29 18.65
CA SER A 34 0.38 -7.70 17.34
C SER A 34 1.55 -8.11 16.45
N ALA A 35 1.30 -9.01 15.49
CA ALA A 35 2.19 -9.10 14.35
C ALA A 35 2.30 -7.68 13.79
N LEU A 36 3.52 -7.18 13.65
CA LEU A 36 3.77 -5.93 12.96
C LEU A 36 3.19 -6.10 11.55
N GLU A 37 1.97 -5.63 11.35
CA GLU A 37 1.51 -5.27 10.03
C GLU A 37 2.42 -4.12 9.62
N SER A 38 3.53 -4.48 8.99
CA SER A 38 4.14 -3.66 7.96
C SER A 38 3.10 -3.53 6.85
N VAL A 39 2.00 -2.82 7.12
CA VAL A 39 1.38 -2.01 6.10
C VAL A 39 2.54 -1.12 5.65
N PRO A 40 3.02 -1.25 4.41
CA PRO A 40 3.94 -0.25 3.91
C PRO A 40 3.18 1.06 4.11
N ASN A 41 3.73 1.98 4.88
CA ASN A 41 3.18 3.30 5.09
C ASN A 41 3.33 4.14 3.80
N GLY A 42 3.02 3.51 2.67
CA GLY A 42 3.09 4.06 1.34
C GLY A 42 1.79 4.79 1.08
N ASN A 43 1.91 6.08 0.84
CA ASN A 43 0.85 6.91 0.30
C ASN A 43 0.39 6.29 -1.05
N ALA A 44 -0.81 6.64 -1.51
CA ALA A 44 -1.28 6.24 -2.84
C ALA A 44 -0.26 6.54 -3.95
N TRP A 45 0.56 7.59 -3.76
CA TRP A 45 1.67 7.93 -4.63
C TRP A 45 2.78 6.88 -4.69
N ASP A 46 3.12 6.21 -3.58
CA ASP A 46 4.16 5.18 -3.54
C ASP A 46 3.71 3.90 -4.26
N VAL A 47 2.40 3.59 -4.18
CA VAL A 47 1.80 2.48 -4.94
C VAL A 47 1.79 2.79 -6.43
N LEU A 48 1.45 4.02 -6.81
CA LEU A 48 1.49 4.45 -8.20
C LEU A 48 2.92 4.39 -8.74
N GLU A 49 3.91 4.93 -8.03
CA GLU A 49 5.32 4.89 -8.44
C GLU A 49 5.83 3.45 -8.62
N ALA A 50 5.48 2.53 -7.71
CA ALA A 50 5.87 1.13 -7.84
C ALA A 50 5.24 0.42 -9.06
N LEU A 51 4.06 0.85 -9.49
CA LEU A 51 3.34 0.26 -10.63
C LEU A 51 3.67 0.96 -11.96
N THR A 52 3.96 2.25 -11.93
CA THR A 52 4.31 3.06 -13.09
C THR A 52 5.83 3.12 -13.18
N GLY A 53 6.43 2.14 -13.85
CA GLY A 53 7.87 2.16 -14.13
C GLY A 53 8.29 3.53 -14.68
N THR A 54 9.34 4.11 -14.11
CA THR A 54 9.85 5.39 -14.54
C THR A 54 10.64 5.22 -15.85
N VAL A 55 10.30 6.01 -16.85
CA VAL A 55 11.11 6.14 -18.07
C VAL A 55 11.95 7.39 -17.93
N GLU A 56 13.27 7.25 -18.05
CA GLU A 56 14.15 8.42 -18.14
C GLU A 56 13.81 9.23 -19.39
N ALA A 57 13.31 10.44 -19.14
CA ALA A 57 12.76 11.33 -20.12
C ALA A 57 13.69 12.52 -20.34
N PRO A 58 13.96 12.93 -21.59
CA PRO A 58 14.53 14.24 -21.89
C PRO A 58 13.62 15.37 -21.35
N ASN A 59 14.21 16.45 -20.82
CA ASN A 59 13.46 17.59 -20.25
C ASN A 59 12.55 18.29 -21.26
N ASP A 60 12.82 18.13 -22.55
CA ASP A 60 12.08 18.70 -23.67
C ASP A 60 10.97 17.78 -24.20
N TRP A 61 10.74 16.60 -23.61
CA TRP A 61 9.76 15.63 -24.14
C TRP A 61 8.34 16.19 -24.27
N SER A 62 7.92 17.00 -23.29
CA SER A 62 6.62 17.68 -23.33
C SER A 62 6.54 18.75 -24.43
N SER A 63 7.66 19.40 -24.73
CA SER A 63 7.74 20.52 -25.68
C SER A 63 7.95 20.04 -27.12
N GLN A 64 8.68 18.94 -27.28
CA GLN A 64 9.05 18.29 -28.54
C GLN A 64 8.28 16.97 -28.73
N HIS A 65 7.07 16.85 -28.17
CA HIS A 65 6.30 15.60 -28.24
C HIS A 65 6.10 15.09 -29.68
N ASP A 66 5.93 15.99 -30.65
CA ASP A 66 5.85 15.66 -32.09
C ASP A 66 7.14 15.04 -32.63
N TYR A 67 8.30 15.46 -32.14
CA TYR A 67 9.59 14.87 -32.49
C TYR A 67 9.70 13.44 -31.94
N TYR A 68 9.28 13.22 -30.70
CA TYR A 68 9.36 11.89 -30.08
C TYR A 68 8.30 10.91 -30.58
N LEU A 69 7.12 11.39 -30.99
CA LEU A 69 6.08 10.54 -31.58
C LEU A 69 6.28 10.30 -33.07
N TYR A 70 6.71 11.31 -33.83
CA TYR A 70 6.65 11.32 -35.29
C TYR A 70 7.98 11.68 -35.96
N GLY A 71 9.04 11.96 -35.20
CA GLY A 71 10.37 12.30 -35.75
C GLY A 71 10.45 13.70 -36.38
N THR A 72 9.42 14.53 -36.22
CA THR A 72 9.39 15.89 -36.79
C THR A 72 9.62 16.92 -35.69
N PRO A 73 10.75 17.65 -35.69
CA PRO A 73 11.02 18.71 -34.72
C PRO A 73 9.93 19.77 -34.76
N LYS A 74 9.50 20.24 -33.59
CA LYS A 74 8.62 21.40 -33.50
C LYS A 74 9.42 22.64 -33.89
N ASP A 75 8.95 23.31 -34.93
CA ASP A 75 9.56 24.54 -35.43
C ASP A 75 9.10 25.72 -34.58
N ASP A 76 9.92 26.11 -33.60
CA ASP A 76 9.66 27.25 -32.70
C ASP A 76 9.56 28.59 -33.46
N SER A 77 9.95 28.62 -34.73
CA SER A 77 9.89 29.82 -35.58
C SER A 77 8.49 30.17 -36.09
N LYS A 78 7.47 29.32 -35.86
CA LYS A 78 6.07 29.59 -36.27
C LYS A 78 5.22 30.33 -35.22
N ASN A 79 5.77 30.68 -34.06
CA ASN A 79 5.10 31.53 -33.06
C ASN A 79 5.65 32.96 -33.08
N ILE A 80 5.54 33.62 -34.23
CA ILE A 80 5.63 35.08 -34.32
C ILE A 80 4.34 35.54 -35.02
N GLU A 81 3.43 36.08 -34.20
CA GLU A 81 2.24 36.82 -34.62
C GLU A 81 2.60 38.05 -35.47
#